data_AF-A0A7W2GIV2-F1
#
_entry.id   AF-A0A7W2GIV2-F1
#
_cell.length_a   1.000
_cell.length_b   1.000
_cell.length_c   1.000
_cell.angle_alpha   90.00
_cell.angle_beta   90.00
_cell.angle_gamma   90.00
#
_symmetry.space_group_name_H-M   'P 1'
#
loop_
_entity.id
_entity.type
_entity.pdbx_description
1 polymer ?
#
loop_
_entity_poly.entity_id
_entity_poly.type
_entity_poly.pdbx_seq_one_letter_code
_entity_poly.pdbx_strand_id
1 'polypeptide(L)'
;MLKIRTKLILLVVAIALSGCGFKLKGSYDIPYQTIYLQPAGESRVGRIIKKKIKRKSSIDLVQTMSAAEVAINILSEASTRTVAVLSNAGSVDEYELVYSVRYTIESPNNSTSSVELQLELRRKITHSDLDIAAKSAEENSLINDMASEAANRILARLSREKF
;
A
#
# COMPACT_ATOMS: atom_id res chain seq x y z
N MET A 1 40.28 31.63 23.40
CA MET A 1 39.58 30.48 24.02
C MET A 1 38.08 30.42 23.68
N LEU A 2 37.36 31.55 23.59
CA LEU A 2 35.91 31.58 23.31
C LEU A 2 35.52 30.95 21.94
N LYS A 3 36.30 31.20 20.87
CA LYS A 3 36.06 30.66 19.52
C LYS A 3 36.13 29.13 19.43
N ILE A 4 36.92 28.47 20.28
CA ILE A 4 37.05 27.00 20.31
C ILE A 4 35.84 26.36 21.00
N ARG A 5 35.31 27.01 22.05
CA ARG A 5 34.09 26.55 22.74
C ARG A 5 32.86 26.61 21.83
N THR A 6 32.72 27.67 21.02
CA THR A 6 31.61 27.79 20.06
C THR A 6 31.67 26.72 18.97
N LYS A 7 32.87 26.40 18.46
CA LYS A 7 33.06 25.32 17.48
C LYS A 7 32.74 23.94 18.06
N LEU A 8 33.09 23.70 19.32
CA LEU A 8 32.79 22.44 20.01
C LEU A 8 31.28 22.26 20.21
N ILE A 9 30.56 23.32 20.58
CA ILE A 9 29.10 23.30 20.73
C ILE A 9 28.43 23.00 19.37
N LEU A 10 28.88 23.63 18.28
CA LEU A 10 28.36 23.37 16.93
C LEU A 10 28.59 21.91 16.49
N LEU A 11 29.75 21.33 16.83
CA LEU A 11 30.04 19.93 16.52
C LEU A 11 29.13 18.97 17.28
N VAL A 12 28.92 19.21 18.57
CA VAL A 12 28.03 18.41 19.42
C VAL A 12 26.59 18.47 18.93
N VAL A 13 26.12 19.66 18.53
CA VAL A 13 24.78 19.84 17.94
C VAL A 13 24.68 19.06 16.62
N ALA A 14 25.67 19.16 15.72
CA ALA A 14 25.63 18.43 14.45
C ALA A 14 25.56 16.90 14.62
N ILE A 15 26.28 16.35 15.60
CA ILE A 15 26.24 14.91 15.91
C ILE A 15 24.89 14.53 16.53
N ALA A 16 24.34 15.36 17.42
CA ALA A 16 23.03 15.12 18.04
C ALA A 16 21.89 15.10 17.00
N LEU A 17 21.96 15.88 15.91
CA LEU A 17 20.98 15.84 14.82
C LEU A 17 21.06 14.56 13.96
N SER A 18 22.18 13.84 13.95
CA SER A 18 22.34 12.60 13.17
C SER A 18 21.79 11.34 13.86
N GLY A 19 21.32 11.46 15.11
CA GLY A 19 20.91 10.33 15.96
C GLY A 19 19.46 9.85 15.81
N CYS A 20 18.63 10.46 14.96
CA CYS A 20 17.21 10.10 14.86
C CYS A 20 16.94 8.71 14.23
N GLY A 21 17.98 7.95 13.83
CA GLY A 21 17.83 6.56 13.40
C GLY A 21 16.97 6.36 12.15
N PHE A 22 16.70 7.42 11.38
CA PHE A 22 15.94 7.35 10.13
C PHE A 22 16.69 6.50 9.12
N LYS A 23 16.20 5.28 8.90
CA LYS A 23 16.62 4.46 7.77
C LYS A 23 15.70 4.77 6.60
N LEU A 24 16.26 5.17 5.46
CA LEU A 24 15.51 5.28 4.22
C LEU A 24 14.74 3.99 4.01
N LYS A 25 13.41 4.10 3.84
CA LYS A 25 12.54 2.96 3.53
C LYS A 25 12.97 2.43 2.16
N GLY A 26 13.85 1.42 2.19
CA GLY A 26 14.40 0.80 0.99
C GLY A 26 13.31 0.22 0.11
N SER A 27 13.66 -0.04 -1.15
CA SER A 27 12.79 -0.80 -2.04
C SER A 27 12.54 -2.19 -1.45
N TYR A 28 11.34 -2.73 -1.60
CA TYR A 28 11.07 -4.13 -1.27
C TYR A 28 11.97 -5.02 -2.13
N ASP A 29 12.86 -5.78 -1.49
CA ASP A 29 13.71 -6.75 -2.16
C ASP A 29 12.87 -8.02 -2.38
N ILE A 30 12.38 -8.19 -3.60
CA ILE A 30 11.48 -9.29 -3.93
C ILE A 30 12.37 -10.43 -4.43
N PRO A 31 12.39 -11.59 -3.76
CA PRO A 31 13.32 -12.68 -4.06
C PRO A 31 12.87 -13.53 -5.26
N TYR A 32 12.12 -12.94 -6.20
CA TYR A 32 11.53 -13.62 -7.35
C TYR A 32 11.83 -12.84 -8.62
N GLN A 33 12.29 -13.54 -9.67
CA GLN A 33 12.60 -12.93 -10.97
C GLN A 33 11.39 -12.89 -11.88
N THR A 34 10.49 -13.87 -11.79
CA THR A 34 9.30 -13.97 -12.64
C THR A 34 8.03 -13.99 -11.79
N ILE A 35 7.13 -13.05 -12.06
CA ILE A 35 5.86 -12.92 -11.33
C ILE A 35 4.70 -13.00 -12.30
N TYR A 36 3.73 -13.85 -11.99
CA TYR A 36 2.41 -13.81 -12.63
C TYR A 36 1.46 -12.94 -11.80
N LEU A 37 0.68 -12.09 -12.45
CA LEU A 37 -0.31 -11.24 -11.78
C LEU A 37 -1.65 -11.38 -12.48
N GLN A 38 -2.63 -11.92 -11.77
CA GLN A 38 -4.02 -12.01 -12.20
C GLN A 38 -4.88 -11.01 -11.41
N PRO A 39 -5.23 -9.84 -11.96
CA PRO A 39 -6.18 -8.94 -11.33
C PRO A 39 -7.62 -9.43 -11.49
N ALA A 40 -8.48 -9.18 -10.49
CA ALA A 40 -9.93 -9.26 -10.64
C ALA A 40 -10.43 -8.03 -11.41
N GLY A 41 -11.01 -8.24 -12.61
CA GLY A 41 -11.59 -7.16 -13.42
C GLY A 41 -10.69 -5.93 -13.55
N GLU A 42 -11.23 -4.75 -13.27
CA GLU A 42 -10.51 -3.46 -13.26
C GLU A 42 -9.89 -3.11 -11.90
N SER A 43 -9.25 -4.07 -11.24
CA SER A 43 -8.57 -3.87 -9.94
C SER A 43 -7.56 -2.70 -9.97
N ARG A 44 -7.76 -1.69 -9.10
CA ARG A 44 -6.81 -0.57 -8.93
C ARG A 44 -5.51 -1.08 -8.32
N VAL A 45 -5.60 -2.00 -7.36
CA VAL A 45 -4.44 -2.63 -6.72
C VAL A 45 -3.60 -3.37 -7.75
N GLY A 46 -4.22 -4.21 -8.58
CA GLY A 46 -3.52 -4.98 -9.62
C GLY A 46 -2.80 -4.08 -10.62
N ARG A 47 -3.44 -2.99 -11.06
CA ARG A 47 -2.81 -1.99 -11.93
C ARG A 47 -1.60 -1.32 -11.27
N ILE A 48 -1.69 -0.98 -9.98
CA ILE A 48 -0.59 -0.36 -9.23
C ILE A 48 0.56 -1.37 -9.02
N ILE A 49 0.27 -2.62 -8.66
CA ILE A 49 1.25 -3.70 -8.54
C ILE A 49 1.98 -3.89 -9.87
N LYS A 50 1.23 -4.04 -10.98
CA LYS A 50 1.78 -4.16 -12.34
C LYS A 50 2.75 -3.01 -12.65
N LYS A 51 2.35 -1.77 -12.35
CA LYS A 51 3.17 -0.57 -12.58
C LYS A 51 4.43 -0.55 -11.71
N LYS A 52 4.34 -0.99 -10.45
CA LYS A 52 5.48 -1.05 -9.52
C LYS A 52 6.48 -2.14 -9.92
N ILE A 53 6.01 -3.31 -10.33
CA ILE A 53 6.87 -4.41 -10.80
C ILE A 53 7.58 -4.00 -12.09
N LYS A 54 6.86 -3.45 -13.09
CA LYS A 54 7.47 -2.97 -14.34
C LYS A 54 8.56 -1.89 -14.16
N ARG A 55 8.59 -1.20 -13.02
CA ARG A 55 9.62 -0.19 -12.71
C ARG A 55 10.89 -0.82 -12.14
N LYS A 56 10.85 -2.09 -11.72
CA LYS A 56 12.03 -2.85 -11.27
C LYS A 56 12.58 -3.60 -12.46
N SER A 57 13.83 -3.31 -12.83
CA SER A 57 14.51 -3.96 -13.97
C SER A 57 14.84 -5.44 -13.73
N SER A 58 14.75 -5.91 -12.49
CA SER A 58 15.12 -7.27 -12.09
C SER A 58 13.94 -8.25 -12.02
N ILE A 59 12.73 -7.80 -12.37
CA ILE A 59 11.51 -8.61 -12.23
C ILE A 59 10.69 -8.54 -13.51
N ASP A 60 10.43 -9.70 -14.09
CA ASP A 60 9.62 -9.87 -15.29
C ASP A 60 8.19 -10.30 -14.94
N LEU A 61 7.22 -9.63 -15.56
CA LEU A 61 5.81 -10.05 -15.51
C LEU A 61 5.53 -11.02 -16.64
N VAL A 62 5.32 -12.28 -16.30
CA VAL A 62 4.98 -13.33 -17.26
C VAL A 62 3.47 -13.40 -17.52
N GLN A 63 3.09 -13.93 -18.69
CA GLN A 63 1.68 -14.02 -19.11
C GLN A 63 1.01 -15.33 -18.70
N THR A 64 1.80 -16.34 -18.30
CA THR A 64 1.28 -17.65 -17.90
C THR A 64 1.74 -17.97 -16.50
N MET A 65 0.84 -18.55 -15.70
CA MET A 65 1.14 -18.96 -14.33
C MET A 65 2.30 -19.96 -14.28
N SER A 66 2.38 -20.89 -15.23
CA SER A 66 3.45 -21.91 -15.30
C SER A 66 4.86 -21.36 -15.51
N ALA A 67 5.00 -20.14 -16.01
CA ALA A 67 6.29 -19.50 -16.26
C ALA A 67 6.75 -18.62 -15.10
N ALA A 68 5.97 -18.53 -14.02
CA ALA A 68 6.29 -17.69 -12.87
C ALA A 68 6.90 -18.50 -11.73
N GLU A 69 7.79 -17.88 -10.97
CA GLU A 69 8.22 -18.39 -9.67
C GLU A 69 7.13 -18.18 -8.61
N VAL A 70 6.36 -17.10 -8.75
CA VAL A 70 5.25 -16.74 -7.86
C VAL A 70 4.08 -16.10 -8.62
N ALA A 71 2.87 -16.45 -8.22
CA ALA A 71 1.63 -15.89 -8.74
C ALA A 71 0.92 -15.07 -7.67
N ILE A 72 0.43 -13.89 -8.05
CA ILE A 72 -0.45 -13.04 -7.24
C ILE A 72 -1.80 -13.01 -7.93
N ASN A 73 -2.82 -13.57 -7.28
CA ASN A 73 -4.19 -13.52 -7.78
C ASN A 73 -5.01 -12.57 -6.91
N ILE A 74 -5.49 -11.46 -7.45
CA ILE A 74 -6.45 -10.60 -6.76
C ILE A 74 -7.83 -11.18 -7.04
N LEU A 75 -8.48 -11.72 -6.00
CA LEU A 75 -9.78 -12.38 -6.09
C LEU A 75 -10.93 -11.39 -6.07
N SER A 76 -10.82 -10.35 -5.22
CA SER A 76 -11.80 -9.28 -5.15
C SER A 76 -11.20 -7.99 -4.63
N GLU A 77 -11.76 -6.87 -5.06
CA GLU A 77 -11.42 -5.52 -4.61
C GLU A 77 -12.72 -4.73 -4.48
N ALA A 78 -12.97 -4.15 -3.31
CA ALA A 78 -14.19 -3.40 -3.03
C ALA A 78 -13.91 -2.17 -2.15
N SER A 79 -14.69 -1.12 -2.36
CA SER A 79 -14.73 0.06 -1.50
C SER A 79 -16.18 0.28 -1.06
N THR A 80 -16.42 0.36 0.24
CA THR A 80 -17.73 0.66 0.80
C THR A 80 -17.64 1.89 1.69
N ARG A 81 -18.78 2.56 1.87
CA ARG A 81 -18.91 3.75 2.72
C ARG A 81 -19.94 3.48 3.81
N THR A 82 -19.56 3.70 5.06
CA THR A 82 -20.43 3.53 6.24
C THR A 82 -20.46 4.82 7.07
N VAL A 83 -21.55 5.07 7.81
CA VAL A 83 -21.63 6.23 8.70
C VAL A 83 -20.67 6.03 9.88
N ALA A 84 -19.78 6.99 10.10
CA ALA A 84 -18.83 6.95 11.21
C ALA A 84 -19.23 7.88 12.35
N VAL A 85 -19.72 9.08 12.03
CA VAL A 85 -20.12 10.10 13.02
C VAL A 85 -21.42 10.78 12.57
N LEU A 86 -22.31 10.98 13.52
CA LEU A 86 -23.53 11.77 13.36
C LEU A 86 -23.41 13.08 14.17
N SER A 87 -24.03 14.14 13.68
CA SER A 87 -24.19 15.39 14.39
C SER A 87 -25.21 15.26 15.53
N ASN A 88 -25.26 16.27 16.41
CA ASN A 88 -26.29 16.36 17.46
C ASN A 88 -27.72 16.45 16.89
N ALA A 89 -27.88 16.83 15.63
CA ALA A 89 -29.17 16.89 14.92
C ALA A 89 -29.50 15.60 14.16
N GLY A 90 -28.62 14.58 14.20
CA GLY A 90 -28.80 13.30 13.51
C GLY A 90 -28.37 13.27 12.03
N SER A 91 -27.79 14.35 11.50
CA SER A 91 -27.18 14.38 10.17
C SER A 91 -25.82 13.68 10.18
N VAL A 92 -25.34 13.20 9.02
CA VAL A 92 -24.00 12.58 8.93
C VAL A 92 -22.92 13.67 8.91
N ASP A 93 -21.94 13.58 9.81
CA ASP A 93 -20.76 14.45 9.84
C ASP A 93 -19.54 13.79 9.19
N GLU A 94 -19.37 12.49 9.40
CA GLU A 94 -18.28 11.71 8.82
C GLU A 94 -18.76 10.37 8.29
N TYR A 95 -18.20 9.97 7.15
CA TYR A 95 -18.22 8.61 6.67
C TYR A 95 -16.88 7.91 6.93
N GLU A 96 -16.92 6.59 7.10
CA GLU A 96 -15.76 5.71 7.01
C GLU A 96 -15.78 5.00 5.65
N LEU A 97 -14.67 5.10 4.93
CA LEU A 97 -14.36 4.34 3.73
C LEU A 97 -13.67 3.05 4.16
N VAL A 98 -14.25 1.92 3.82
CA VAL A 98 -13.68 0.59 4.04
C VAL A 98 -13.25 0.02 2.69
N TYR A 99 -11.95 -0.20 2.52
CA TYR A 99 -11.36 -0.73 1.31
C TYR A 99 -10.82 -2.13 1.55
N SER A 100 -11.39 -3.12 0.87
CA SER A 100 -11.12 -4.54 1.11
C SER A 100 -10.58 -5.21 -0.15
N VAL A 101 -9.49 -5.97 0.02
CA VAL A 101 -8.83 -6.71 -1.05
C VAL A 101 -8.66 -8.15 -0.59
N ARG A 102 -9.24 -9.11 -1.32
CA ARG A 102 -8.96 -10.54 -1.16
C ARG A 102 -8.01 -10.99 -2.26
N TYR A 103 -6.96 -11.71 -1.91
CA TYR A 103 -5.93 -12.15 -2.83
C TYR A 103 -5.29 -13.46 -2.38
N THR A 104 -4.69 -14.19 -3.31
CA THR A 104 -3.79 -15.31 -3.02
C THR A 104 -2.38 -14.99 -3.48
N ILE A 105 -1.40 -15.60 -2.81
CA ILE A 105 -0.02 -15.68 -3.27
C ILE A 105 0.33 -17.16 -3.26
N GLU A 106 0.80 -17.68 -4.40
CA GLU A 106 1.13 -19.10 -4.54
C GLU A 106 2.33 -19.30 -5.46
N SER A 107 3.12 -20.35 -5.20
CA SER A 107 4.13 -20.80 -6.16
C SER A 107 3.52 -21.89 -7.06
N PRO A 108 3.61 -21.77 -8.40
CA PRO A 108 3.15 -22.80 -9.32
C PRO A 108 3.80 -24.18 -9.09
N ASN A 109 4.99 -24.20 -8.49
CA ASN A 109 5.73 -25.42 -8.16
C ASN A 109 5.32 -26.04 -6.81
N ASN A 110 4.52 -25.34 -6.00
CA ASN A 110 4.06 -25.80 -4.70
C ASN A 110 2.58 -25.46 -4.48
N SER A 111 1.70 -26.24 -5.13
CA SER A 111 0.25 -26.07 -5.09
C SER A 111 -0.38 -26.19 -3.69
N THR A 112 0.36 -26.68 -2.70
CA THR A 112 -0.12 -26.86 -1.32
C THR A 112 -0.02 -25.59 -0.47
N SER A 113 0.58 -24.52 -1.00
CA SER A 113 0.88 -23.28 -0.25
C SER A 113 0.01 -22.07 -0.64
N SER A 114 -1.09 -22.29 -1.37
CA SER A 114 -2.02 -21.20 -1.71
C SER A 114 -2.88 -20.87 -0.49
N VAL A 115 -2.67 -19.69 0.09
CA VAL A 115 -3.48 -19.16 1.21
C VAL A 115 -4.24 -17.94 0.73
N GLU A 116 -5.56 -17.97 0.88
CA GLU A 116 -6.38 -16.78 0.68
C GLU A 116 -6.16 -15.79 1.83
N LEU A 117 -5.82 -14.57 1.45
CA LEU A 117 -5.51 -13.47 2.35
C LEU A 117 -6.49 -12.34 2.11
N GLN A 118 -6.89 -11.67 3.21
CA GLN A 118 -7.70 -10.47 3.17
C GLN A 118 -6.93 -9.30 3.78
N LEU A 119 -6.94 -8.18 3.08
CA LEU A 119 -6.45 -6.90 3.56
C LEU A 119 -7.60 -5.90 3.58
N GLU A 120 -7.79 -5.25 4.72
CA GLU A 120 -8.76 -4.18 4.90
C GLU A 120 -8.06 -2.90 5.36
N LEU A 121 -8.46 -1.77 4.75
CA LEU A 121 -8.00 -0.44 5.10
C LEU A 121 -9.21 0.45 5.39
N ARG A 122 -9.06 1.36 6.36
CA ARG A 122 -10.12 2.28 6.77
C ARG A 122 -9.63 3.72 6.74
N ARG A 123 -10.45 4.63 6.20
CA ARG A 123 -10.18 6.07 6.19
C ARG A 123 -11.46 6.84 6.45
N LYS A 124 -11.38 7.90 7.23
CA LYS A 124 -12.52 8.80 7.45
C LYS A 124 -12.54 9.92 6.41
N ILE A 125 -13.73 10.36 6.05
CA ILE A 125 -13.98 11.52 5.20
C ILE A 125 -15.15 12.32 5.78
N THR A 126 -15.02 13.64 5.80
CA THR A 126 -16.10 14.54 6.25
C THR A 126 -17.18 14.69 5.19
N HIS A 127 -18.42 14.84 5.62
CA HIS A 127 -19.56 15.08 4.75
C HIS A 127 -19.83 16.58 4.57
N SER A 128 -20.28 16.99 3.38
CA SER A 128 -20.76 18.36 3.10
C SER A 128 -21.81 18.29 2.00
N ASP A 129 -23.03 18.75 2.30
CA ASP A 129 -24.12 18.87 1.32
C ASP A 129 -23.91 20.04 0.34
N LEU A 130 -23.03 20.99 0.70
CA LEU A 130 -22.70 22.15 -0.12
C LEU A 130 -21.61 21.83 -1.16
N ASP A 131 -20.69 20.91 -0.83
CA ASP A 131 -19.47 20.65 -1.62
C ASP A 131 -19.44 19.23 -2.22
N ILE A 132 -20.58 18.71 -2.68
CA ILE A 132 -20.74 17.31 -3.12
C ILE A 132 -19.67 16.90 -4.16
N ALA A 133 -19.41 17.74 -5.16
CA ALA A 133 -18.42 17.44 -6.20
C ALA A 133 -16.99 17.38 -5.66
N ALA A 134 -16.64 18.29 -4.75
CA ALA A 134 -15.33 18.30 -4.11
C ALA A 134 -15.16 17.06 -3.20
N LYS A 135 -16.20 16.69 -2.44
CA LYS A 135 -16.21 15.50 -1.60
C LYS A 135 -16.11 14.20 -2.40
N SER A 136 -16.76 14.12 -3.57
CA SER A 136 -16.59 12.99 -4.47
C SER A 136 -15.15 12.87 -5.01
N ALA A 137 -14.52 14.00 -5.37
CA ALA A 137 -13.13 14.00 -5.82
C ALA A 137 -12.16 13.61 -4.68
N GLU A 138 -12.39 14.12 -3.46
CA GLU A 138 -11.65 13.74 -2.25
C GLU A 138 -11.78 12.24 -1.96
N GLU A 139 -12.99 11.70 -1.99
CA GLU A 139 -13.26 10.26 -1.79
C GLU A 139 -12.50 9.40 -2.81
N ASN A 140 -12.55 9.74 -4.10
CA ASN A 140 -11.81 9.00 -5.13
C ASN A 140 -10.28 9.12 -4.94
N SER A 141 -9.78 10.26 -4.46
CA SER A 141 -8.36 10.41 -4.10
C SER A 141 -7.99 9.49 -2.93
N LEU A 142 -8.80 9.46 -1.88
CA LEU A 142 -8.58 8.57 -0.73
C LEU A 142 -8.61 7.10 -1.15
N ILE A 143 -9.55 6.70 -2.02
CA ILE A 143 -9.62 5.33 -2.55
C ILE A 143 -8.34 4.99 -3.34
N ASN A 144 -7.81 5.92 -4.14
CA ASN A 144 -6.55 5.71 -4.86
C ASN A 144 -5.36 5.55 -3.92
N ASP A 145 -5.31 6.33 -2.84
CA ASP A 145 -4.27 6.22 -1.82
C ASP A 145 -4.36 4.90 -1.05
N MET A 146 -5.57 4.47 -0.69
CA MET A 146 -5.82 3.17 -0.07
C MET A 146 -5.43 2.01 -1.01
N ALA A 147 -5.75 2.10 -2.30
CA ALA A 147 -5.30 1.11 -3.30
C ALA A 147 -3.77 1.04 -3.40
N SER A 148 -3.10 2.20 -3.35
CA SER A 148 -1.63 2.28 -3.36
C SER A 148 -1.02 1.69 -2.08
N GLU A 149 -1.61 1.97 -0.93
CA GLU A 149 -1.24 1.39 0.36
C GLU A 149 -1.41 -0.14 0.35
N ALA A 150 -2.54 -0.64 -0.18
CA ALA A 150 -2.80 -2.06 -0.31
C ALA A 150 -1.78 -2.76 -1.19
N ALA A 151 -1.49 -2.21 -2.37
CA ALA A 151 -0.45 -2.72 -3.26
C ALA A 151 0.93 -2.77 -2.58
N ASN A 152 1.29 -1.75 -1.79
CA ASN A 152 2.54 -1.74 -1.03
C ASN A 152 2.56 -2.83 0.05
N ARG A 153 1.46 -3.07 0.76
CA ARG A 153 1.38 -4.12 1.78
C ARG A 153 1.50 -5.52 1.17
N ILE A 154 0.84 -5.77 0.04
CA ILE A 154 0.93 -7.04 -0.70
C ILE A 154 2.37 -7.28 -1.18
N LEU A 155 3.01 -6.30 -1.84
CA LEU A 155 4.40 -6.42 -2.28
C LEU A 155 5.38 -6.57 -1.10
N ALA A 156 5.12 -5.89 0.01
CA ALA A 156 5.92 -6.02 1.22
C ALA A 156 5.81 -7.45 1.80
N ARG A 157 4.62 -8.05 1.76
CA ARG A 157 4.43 -9.44 2.19
C ARG A 157 5.24 -10.39 1.31
N LEU A 158 5.15 -10.21 -0.01
CA LEU A 158 5.91 -10.98 -0.99
C LEU A 158 7.44 -10.91 -0.76
N SER A 159 7.96 -9.78 -0.27
CA SER A 159 9.39 -9.65 0.04
C SER A 159 9.85 -10.35 1.33
N ARG A 160 8.93 -10.72 2.23
CA ARG A 160 9.27 -11.29 3.55
C ARG A 160 8.98 -12.78 3.66
N GLU A 161 7.92 -13.24 3.00
CA GLU A 161 7.45 -14.61 3.05
C GLU A 161 7.92 -15.34 1.80
N LYS A 162 8.49 -16.54 1.98
CA LYS A 162 8.79 -17.45 0.88
C LYS A 162 7.58 -18.34 0.66
N PHE A 163 7.00 -18.21 -0.53
CA PHE A 163 5.93 -19.04 -1.07
C PHE A 163 6.48 -19.99 -2.13
#